data_AF-A0A9N7LAL2-F1
#
_entry.id   AF-A0A9N7LAL2-F1
#
_cell.length_a   1.000
_cell.length_b   1.000
_cell.length_c   1.000
_cell.angle_alpha   90.00
_cell.angle_beta   90.00
_cell.angle_gamma   90.00
#
_symmetry.space_group_name_H-M   'P 1'
#
loop_
_entity.id
_entity.type
_entity.pdbx_description
1 polymer ?
#
loop_
_entity_poly.entity_id
_entity_poly.type
_entity_poly.pdbx_seq_one_letter_code
_entity_poly.pdbx_strand_id
1 'polypeptide(L)'
;MAADWNLAAVYSSSSQGRYFQWDDAEHCDAGGLARLFIARFSEICEAGYGADWLYAGWYLEMLHRTYPDSLPIAYRDDEVMDGSLRATGGDIVIPPPPPGMRSGGSS
;
A
#
# COMPACT_ATOMS: atom_id res chain seq x y z
N MET A 1 15.00 -14.05 0.84
CA MET A 1 15.36 -12.62 0.80
C MET A 1 14.76 -11.99 2.04
N ALA A 2 15.57 -11.46 2.96
CA ALA A 2 15.06 -10.70 4.09
C ALA A 2 14.47 -9.39 3.53
N ALA A 3 13.19 -9.14 3.77
CA ALA A 3 12.59 -7.87 3.41
C ALA A 3 13.32 -6.77 4.17
N ASP A 4 13.77 -5.75 3.45
CA ASP A 4 14.42 -4.57 3.99
C ASP A 4 13.33 -3.73 4.68
N TRP A 5 12.99 -4.08 5.93
CA TRP A 5 11.94 -3.43 6.72
C TRP A 5 12.24 -1.97 7.08
N ASN A 6 13.39 -1.44 6.65
CA ASN A 6 13.88 -0.11 6.99
C ASN A 6 13.01 1.02 6.40
N LEU A 7 12.20 0.73 5.36
CA LEU A 7 11.32 1.70 4.70
C LEU A 7 9.84 1.32 4.81
N ALA A 8 9.39 0.90 6.00
CA ALA A 8 7.99 0.59 6.26
C ALA A 8 7.45 1.41 7.44
N ALA A 9 6.39 2.18 7.22
CA ALA A 9 5.66 2.84 8.29
C ALA A 9 4.71 1.82 8.95
N VAL A 10 4.99 1.45 10.21
CA VAL A 10 4.23 0.42 10.92
C VAL A 10 2.93 1.00 11.46
N TYR A 11 1.81 0.37 11.12
CA TYR A 11 0.48 0.70 11.62
C TYR A 11 -0.25 -0.57 12.04
N SER A 12 -1.08 -0.45 13.08
CA SER A 12 -2.03 -1.48 13.50
C SER A 12 -3.41 -0.86 13.60
N SER A 13 -4.44 -1.60 13.20
CA SER A 13 -5.84 -1.19 13.43
C SER A 13 -6.15 -1.01 14.93
N SER A 14 -5.43 -1.69 15.81
CA SER A 14 -5.53 -1.50 17.27
C SER A 14 -4.99 -0.14 17.76
N SER A 15 -4.25 0.60 16.93
CA SER A 15 -3.69 1.90 17.28
C SER A 15 -4.73 3.04 17.26
N GLN A 16 -5.96 2.80 16.82
CA GLN A 16 -7.03 3.80 16.72
C GLN A 16 -6.55 5.05 15.96
N GLY A 17 -6.77 6.25 16.49
CA GLY A 17 -6.31 7.52 15.92
C GLY A 17 -4.80 7.80 16.09
N ARG A 18 -4.05 6.92 16.76
CA ARG A 18 -2.59 7.04 16.91
C ARG A 18 -1.85 6.42 15.74
N TYR A 19 -2.10 6.97 14.54
CA TYR A 19 -1.47 6.53 13.29
C TYR A 19 0.05 6.49 13.44
N PHE A 20 0.68 5.37 13.09
CA PHE A 20 2.13 5.21 13.19
C PHE A 20 2.71 5.54 14.57
N GLN A 21 1.91 5.35 15.64
CA GLN A 21 2.23 5.72 17.03
C GLN A 21 2.39 7.23 17.28
N TRP A 22 1.78 8.06 16.45
CA TRP A 22 1.76 9.50 16.64
C TRP A 22 0.65 9.93 17.59
N ASP A 23 1.02 10.67 18.63
CA ASP A 23 0.06 11.18 19.62
C ASP A 23 -0.70 12.43 19.15
N ASP A 24 -0.25 13.08 18.07
CA ASP A 24 -0.82 14.32 17.54
C ASP A 24 -1.69 14.13 16.29
N ALA A 25 -1.95 12.88 15.91
CA ALA A 25 -2.60 12.53 14.64
C ALA A 25 -4.11 12.24 14.76
N GLU A 26 -4.63 12.09 15.98
CA GLU A 26 -6.00 11.61 16.24
C GLU A 26 -7.09 12.49 15.59
N HIS A 27 -6.87 13.80 15.54
CA HIS A 27 -7.82 14.77 14.99
C HIS A 27 -7.39 15.34 13.63
N CYS A 28 -6.34 14.78 13.03
CA CYS A 28 -5.92 15.21 11.70
C CYS A 28 -6.93 14.73 10.65
N ASP A 29 -7.30 15.62 9.73
CA ASP A 29 -7.94 15.20 8.49
C ASP A 29 -6.93 14.45 7.59
N ALA A 30 -7.42 13.88 6.49
CA ALA A 30 -6.57 13.14 5.55
C ALA A 30 -5.41 14.00 5.02
N GLY A 31 -5.63 15.31 4.83
CA GLY A 31 -4.59 16.23 4.37
C GLY A 31 -3.53 16.51 5.44
N GLY A 32 -3.93 16.68 6.70
CA GLY A 32 -3.05 16.82 7.85
C GLY A 32 -2.19 15.59 8.06
N LEU A 33 -2.80 14.40 8.02
CA LEU A 33 -2.07 13.12 8.09
C LEU A 33 -1.05 12.98 6.97
N ALA A 34 -1.42 13.33 5.73
CA ALA A 34 -0.50 13.28 4.60
C ALA A 34 0.72 14.19 4.79
N ARG A 35 0.53 15.41 5.32
CA ARG A 35 1.64 16.33 5.62
C ARG A 35 2.56 15.78 6.72
N LEU A 36 1.99 15.22 7.79
CA LEU A 36 2.76 14.58 8.86
C LEU A 36 3.56 13.38 8.32
N PHE A 37 2.96 12.60 7.42
CA PHE A 37 3.61 11.46 6.77
C PHE A 37 4.81 11.90 5.93
N ILE A 38 4.65 12.90 5.08
CA ILE A 38 5.75 13.45 4.28
C ILE A 38 6.87 13.99 5.19
N ALA A 39 6.52 14.68 6.27
CA ALA A 39 7.50 15.27 7.18
C ALA A 39 8.29 14.24 8.01
N ARG A 40 7.65 13.12 8.40
CA ARG A 40 8.22 12.13 9.33
C ARG A 40 8.81 10.89 8.63
N PHE A 41 8.34 10.59 7.42
CA PHE A 41 8.78 9.44 6.62
C PHE A 41 9.27 9.88 5.24
N SER A 42 10.10 10.93 5.19
CA SER A 42 10.59 11.50 3.93
C SER A 42 11.31 10.47 3.07
N GLU A 43 12.11 9.57 3.66
CA GLU A 43 12.81 8.51 2.92
C GLU A 43 11.85 7.53 2.24
N ILE A 44 10.71 7.21 2.88
CA ILE A 44 9.66 6.37 2.29
C ILE A 44 9.01 7.12 1.12
N CYS A 45 8.71 8.41 1.31
CA CYS A 45 8.12 9.25 0.27
C CYS A 45 9.05 9.40 -0.93
N GLU A 46 10.35 9.60 -0.71
CA GLU A 46 11.37 9.69 -1.75
C GLU A 46 11.53 8.36 -2.49
N ALA A 47 11.56 7.24 -1.78
CA ALA A 47 11.64 5.92 -2.39
C ALA A 47 10.42 5.58 -3.27
N GLY A 48 9.24 6.11 -2.92
CA GLY A 48 8.02 5.99 -3.70
C GLY A 48 7.79 7.13 -4.71
N TYR A 49 8.70 8.09 -4.84
CA TYR A 49 8.49 9.27 -5.67
C TYR A 49 8.70 8.97 -7.16
N GLY A 50 7.70 9.32 -7.97
CA GLY A 50 7.74 9.20 -9.43
C GLY A 50 6.60 8.37 -9.98
N ALA A 51 6.56 8.24 -11.32
CA ALA A 51 5.57 7.42 -11.99
C ALA A 51 6.01 5.95 -12.01
N ASP A 52 5.19 5.07 -11.44
CA ASP A 52 5.33 3.63 -11.60
C ASP A 52 4.32 3.11 -12.62
N TRP A 53 4.73 3.08 -13.88
CA TRP A 53 3.88 2.63 -14.99
C TRP A 53 3.52 1.14 -14.91
N LEU A 54 4.36 0.31 -14.30
CA LEU A 54 4.07 -1.11 -14.11
C LEU A 54 2.98 -1.29 -13.06
N TYR A 55 3.10 -0.58 -11.94
CA TYR A 55 2.03 -0.55 -10.94
C TYR A 55 0.73 0.00 -11.53
N ALA A 56 0.79 1.10 -12.30
CA ALA A 56 -0.40 1.67 -12.93
C ALA A 56 -1.09 0.69 -13.89
N GLY A 57 -0.32 -0.02 -14.74
CA GLY A 57 -0.85 -1.05 -15.63
C GLY A 57 -1.47 -2.22 -14.87
N TRP A 58 -0.80 -2.70 -13.82
CA TRP A 58 -1.34 -3.73 -12.94
C TRP A 58 -2.63 -3.28 -12.26
N TYR A 59 -2.69 -2.04 -11.77
CA TYR A 59 -3.85 -1.50 -11.08
C TYR A 59 -5.06 -1.41 -12.01
N LEU A 60 -4.86 -1.00 -13.27
CA LEU A 60 -5.89 -0.99 -14.29
C LEU A 60 -6.42 -2.41 -14.60
N GLU A 61 -5.53 -3.38 -14.75
CA GLU A 61 -5.91 -4.79 -14.97
C GLU A 61 -6.70 -5.35 -13.76
N MET A 62 -6.25 -5.03 -12.55
CA MET A 62 -6.97 -5.39 -11.32
C MET A 62 -8.39 -4.80 -11.31
N LEU A 63 -8.53 -3.51 -11.58
CA LEU A 63 -9.84 -2.85 -11.65
C LEU A 63 -10.73 -3.48 -12.73
N HIS A 64 -10.17 -3.81 -13.90
CA HIS A 64 -10.92 -4.46 -14.96
C HIS A 64 -11.47 -5.82 -14.53
N ARG A 65 -10.66 -6.62 -13.82
CA ARG A 65 -11.07 -7.95 -13.31
C ARG A 65 -12.14 -7.88 -12.24
N THR A 66 -12.13 -6.85 -11.41
CA THR A 66 -13.08 -6.71 -10.30
C THR A 66 -14.32 -5.90 -10.69
N TYR A 67 -14.31 -5.22 -11.83
CA TYR A 67 -15.48 -4.52 -12.33
C TYR A 67 -16.61 -5.50 -12.73
N PRO A 68 -17.90 -5.16 -12.52
CA PRO A 68 -18.40 -3.95 -11.86
C PRO A 68 -18.58 -4.09 -10.34
N ASP A 69 -18.76 -5.31 -9.83
CA ASP A 69 -19.39 -5.54 -8.53
C ASP A 69 -18.44 -6.14 -7.47
N SER A 70 -17.16 -6.25 -7.78
CA SER A 70 -16.14 -6.82 -6.91
C SER A 70 -15.07 -5.79 -6.52
N LEU A 71 -14.43 -6.01 -5.37
CA LEU A 71 -13.30 -5.22 -4.87
C LEU A 71 -12.15 -6.13 -4.47
N PRO A 72 -10.88 -5.74 -4.68
CA PRO A 72 -9.73 -6.51 -4.22
C PRO A 72 -9.71 -6.57 -2.69
N ILE A 73 -9.35 -7.72 -2.14
CA ILE A 73 -9.11 -7.92 -0.72
C ILE A 73 -7.60 -7.92 -0.50
N ALA A 74 -7.07 -6.82 0.04
CA ALA A 74 -5.65 -6.61 0.28
C ALA A 74 -5.19 -6.99 1.71
N TYR A 75 -6.12 -7.29 2.60
CA TYR A 75 -5.84 -7.70 3.98
C TYR A 75 -6.91 -8.69 4.46
N ARG A 76 -6.46 -9.79 5.07
CA ARG A 76 -7.29 -10.78 5.74
C ARG A 76 -6.58 -11.34 6.96
N ASP A 77 -7.32 -11.55 8.05
CA ASP A 77 -6.79 -12.10 9.30
C ASP A 77 -6.44 -13.60 9.18
N ASP A 78 -6.90 -14.28 8.13
CA ASP A 78 -6.88 -15.73 7.96
C ASP A 78 -6.03 -16.18 6.76
N GLU A 79 -4.73 -15.84 6.65
CA GLU A 79 -4.00 -16.18 5.41
C GLU A 79 -2.65 -16.88 5.56
N VAL A 80 -2.63 -18.13 5.05
CA VAL A 80 -1.56 -18.58 4.18
C VAL A 80 -1.74 -17.85 2.85
N MET A 81 -0.93 -16.83 2.59
CA MET A 81 -0.91 -16.12 1.32
C MET A 81 -0.39 -17.07 0.22
N ASP A 82 -1.21 -17.38 -0.79
CA ASP A 82 -0.84 -18.22 -1.94
C ASP A 82 -0.12 -17.45 -3.06
N GLY A 83 0.25 -16.19 -2.79
CA GLY A 83 0.86 -15.30 -3.78
C GLY A 83 -0.14 -14.63 -4.70
N SER A 84 -1.43 -14.59 -4.36
CA SER A 84 -2.47 -13.85 -5.09
C SER A 84 -3.40 -13.07 -4.16
N LEU A 85 -4.08 -12.05 -4.68
CA LEU A 85 -5.15 -11.35 -4.00
C LEU A 85 -6.50 -11.93 -4.47
N ARG A 86 -7.46 -12.03 -3.54
CA ARG A 86 -8.86 -12.39 -3.84
C ARG A 86 -9.70 -11.14 -4.04
N ALA A 87 -10.91 -11.29 -4.58
CA ALA A 87 -11.88 -10.22 -4.64
C ALA A 87 -13.16 -10.56 -3.88
N THR A 88 -13.95 -9.54 -3.53
CA THR A 88 -15.29 -9.74 -2.94
C THR A 88 -16.23 -10.39 -3.95
N GLY A 89 -17.09 -11.30 -3.48
CA GLY A 89 -18.24 -11.78 -4.27
C GLY A 89 -17.94 -12.87 -5.32
N GLY A 90 -16.74 -13.46 -5.37
CA GLY A 90 -16.46 -14.60 -6.25
C GLY A 90 -15.01 -15.07 -6.25
N ASP A 91 -14.72 -16.06 -7.08
CA ASP A 91 -13.38 -16.65 -7.28
C ASP A 91 -12.54 -15.85 -8.29
N ILE A 92 -12.39 -14.54 -8.07
CA ILE A 92 -11.49 -13.71 -8.88
C ILE A 92 -10.09 -13.76 -8.26
N VAL A 93 -9.13 -14.17 -9.08
CA VAL A 93 -7.71 -14.23 -8.71
C VAL A 93 -6.98 -13.05 -9.34
N ILE A 94 -6.43 -12.20 -8.49
CA ILE A 94 -5.67 -11.02 -8.87
C ILE A 94 -4.20 -11.32 -8.61
N PRO A 95 -3.31 -11.17 -9.61
CA PRO A 95 -1.88 -11.35 -9.38
C PRO A 95 -1.37 -10.30 -8.39
N PRO A 96 -0.28 -10.58 -7.66
CA PRO A 96 0.29 -9.59 -6.76
C PRO A 96 0.75 -8.37 -7.56
N PRO A 97 0.77 -7.17 -6.94
CA PRO A 97 1.33 -6.00 -7.60
C PRO A 97 2.79 -6.25 -7.98
N PRO A 98 3.26 -5.68 -9.10
CA PRO A 98 4.67 -5.76 -9.45
C PRO A 98 5.53 -5.09 -8.36
N PRO A 99 6.79 -5.52 -8.20
CA PRO A 99 7.74 -4.78 -7.36
C PRO A 99 7.87 -3.35 -7.88
N GLY A 100 7.91 -2.39 -6.96
CA GLY A 100 7.98 -0.96 -7.32
C GLY A 100 9.21 -0.64 -8.17
N MET A 101 9.04 0.18 -9.20
CA MET A 101 10.16 0.68 -9.98
C MET A 101 11.01 1.64 -9.13
N ARG A 102 12.23 1.23 -8.80
CA ARG A 102 13.25 2.16 -8.28
C ARG A 102 13.61 3.11 -9.41
N SER A 103 13.31 4.39 -9.26
CA SER A 103 13.88 5.43 -10.13
C SER A 103 15.41 5.32 -10.01
N GLY A 104 16.06 4.95 -11.13
CA GLY A 104 17.48 4.64 -11.13
C GLY A 104 18.29 5.83 -10.62
N GLY A 105 19.10 5.61 -9.57
CA GLY A 105 20.15 6.53 -9.18
C GLY A 105 21.13 6.65 -10.34
N SER A 106 21.05 7.76 -11.08
CA SER A 106 22.14 8.16 -11.95
C SER A 106 23.29 8.59 -11.04
N SER A 107 24.39 7.84 -11.14
CA SER A 107 25.67 8.14 -10.50
C SER A 107 26.27 9.43 -11.07
#